data_AF-S7TFU7-F1
#
_entry.id   AF-S7TFU7-F1
#
_cell.length_a   1.000
_cell.length_b   1.000
_cell.length_c   1.000
_cell.angle_alpha   90.00
_cell.angle_beta   90.00
_cell.angle_gamma   90.00
#
_symmetry.space_group_name_H-M   'P 1'
#
loop_
_entity.id
_entity.type
_entity.pdbx_description
1 polymer ?
#
loop_
_entity_poly.entity_id
_entity_poly.type
_entity_poly.pdbx_seq_one_letter_code
_entity_poly.pdbx_strand_id
1 'polypeptide(L)'
;MASNGCGLFGTLSKVWRVVSGGAPPFEACCDEHDLAYEQIENGADRRWADKHFLRCMEAHGHPASGKVFFVLIRCGGWLSFVLRRFRD
;
A
#
# COMPACT_ATOMS: atom_id res chain seq x y z
N MET A 1 -9.38 -0.17 13.20
CA MET A 1 -8.02 -0.21 12.61
C MET A 1 -7.97 -1.45 11.76
N ALA A 2 -8.18 -1.29 10.45
CA ALA A 2 -8.20 -2.43 9.54
C ALA A 2 -6.85 -2.46 8.80
N SER A 3 -5.82 -3.01 9.46
CA SER A 3 -4.65 -3.52 8.73
C SER A 3 -5.14 -4.71 7.92
N ASN A 4 -5.07 -4.60 6.59
CA ASN A 4 -5.51 -5.68 5.70
C ASN A 4 -4.32 -6.42 5.07
N GLY A 5 -3.07 -6.05 5.40
CA GLY A 5 -1.88 -6.51 4.70
C GLY A 5 -1.71 -5.87 3.32
N CYS A 6 -0.82 -6.42 2.49
CA CYS A 6 -0.44 -5.80 1.23
C CYS A 6 -1.45 -6.00 0.09
N GLY A 7 -1.67 -4.93 -0.68
CA GLY A 7 -2.49 -4.92 -1.91
C GLY A 7 -3.95 -4.52 -1.68
N LEU A 8 -4.76 -4.54 -2.75
CA LEU A 8 -6.19 -4.23 -2.64
C LEU A 8 -6.86 -5.23 -1.68
N PHE A 9 -7.25 -4.78 -0.49
CA PHE A 9 -7.84 -5.61 0.58
C PHE A 9 -7.00 -6.82 1.00
N GLY A 10 -5.66 -6.71 1.01
CA GLY A 10 -4.78 -7.79 1.46
C GLY A 10 -4.61 -8.95 0.50
N THR A 11 -5.11 -8.82 -0.73
CA THR A 11 -5.07 -9.89 -1.74
C THR A 11 -3.65 -10.38 -1.99
N LEU A 12 -2.66 -9.48 -1.96
CA LEU A 12 -1.29 -9.86 -2.22
C LEU A 12 -0.69 -10.66 -1.05
N SER A 13 -0.97 -10.23 0.19
CA SER A 13 -0.61 -10.99 1.38
C SER A 13 -1.25 -12.38 1.39
N LYS A 14 -2.50 -12.51 0.92
CA LYS A 14 -3.18 -13.81 0.77
C LYS A 14 -2.48 -14.70 -0.26
N VAL A 15 -2.20 -14.19 -1.46
CA VAL A 15 -1.49 -14.94 -2.50
C VAL A 15 -0.10 -15.36 -2.02
N TRP A 16 0.63 -14.46 -1.36
CA TRP A 16 1.97 -14.75 -0.84
C TRP A 16 1.95 -15.87 0.20
N ARG A 17 1.00 -15.84 1.14
CA ARG A 17 0.83 -16.91 2.13
C ARG A 17 0.52 -18.26 1.49
N VAL A 18 -0.31 -18.27 0.45
CA VAL A 18 -0.65 -19.49 -0.30
C VAL A 18 0.57 -20.05 -1.04
N VAL A 19 1.38 -19.19 -1.67
CA VAL A 19 2.52 -19.63 -2.49
C VAL A 19 3.76 -19.94 -1.65
N SER A 20 4.00 -19.16 -0.60
CA SER A 20 5.27 -19.16 0.15
C SER A 20 5.15 -19.82 1.53
N GLY A 21 3.93 -20.14 1.97
CA GLY A 21 3.67 -20.73 3.29
C GLY A 21 3.87 -19.79 4.49
N GLY A 22 4.19 -18.51 4.25
CA GLY A 22 4.47 -17.52 5.29
C GLY A 22 3.95 -16.13 4.94
N ALA A 23 3.96 -15.22 5.90
CA ALA A 23 3.65 -13.81 5.66
C ALA A 23 4.69 -13.18 4.71
N PRO A 24 4.30 -12.22 3.85
CA PRO A 24 5.29 -11.49 3.08
C PRO A 24 6.24 -10.74 4.01
N PRO A 25 7.56 -10.71 3.72
CA PRO A 25 8.56 -10.03 4.55
C PRO A 25 8.38 -8.50 4.61
N PHE A 26 7.47 -7.97 3.79
CA PHE A 26 7.11 -6.56 3.70
C PHE A 26 5.69 -6.26 4.20
N GLU A 27 5.01 -7.24 4.83
CA GLU A 27 3.66 -7.04 5.37
C GLU A 27 3.61 -5.88 6.37
N ALA A 28 4.61 -5.78 7.25
CA ALA A 28 4.73 -4.68 8.21
C ALA A 28 4.79 -3.30 7.54
N CYS A 29 5.46 -3.18 6.38
CA CYS A 29 5.51 -1.92 5.63
C CYS A 29 4.13 -1.52 5.09
N CYS A 30 3.30 -2.49 4.69
CA CYS A 30 1.95 -2.23 4.23
C CYS A 30 1.02 -1.84 5.38
N ASP A 31 1.19 -2.47 6.54
CA ASP A 31 0.42 -2.16 7.74
C ASP A 31 0.71 -0.73 8.25
N GLU A 32 1.98 -0.33 8.24
CA GLU A 32 2.38 1.06 8.53
C GLU A 32 1.83 2.05 7.51
N HIS A 33 1.76 1.65 6.22
CA HIS A 33 1.18 2.48 5.17
C HIS A 33 -0.34 2.67 5.34
N ASP A 34 -1.07 1.60 5.65
CA ASP A 34 -2.51 1.63 5.95
C ASP A 34 -2.81 2.53 7.15
N LEU A 35 -2.01 2.41 8.23
CA LEU A 35 -2.12 3.28 9.42
C LEU A 35 -1.82 4.75 9.10
N ALA A 36 -0.77 5.02 8.31
CA ALA A 36 -0.47 6.38 7.87
C ALA A 36 -1.59 6.94 6.98
N TYR A 37 -2.25 6.09 6.19
CA TYR A 37 -3.38 6.46 5.34
C TYR A 37 -4.64 6.81 6.15
N GLU A 38 -4.90 6.12 7.27
CA GLU A 38 -6.00 6.45 8.20
C GLU A 38 -5.83 7.86 8.82
N GLN A 39 -4.59 8.37 8.88
CA GLN A 39 -4.24 9.66 9.48
C GLN A 39 -4.06 10.80 8.46
N ILE A 40 -4.38 10.58 7.18
CA ILE A 40 -4.21 11.60 6.14
C ILE A 40 -5.24 12.71 6.31
N GLU A 41 -4.77 13.95 6.48
CA GLU A 41 -5.61 15.14 6.43
C GLU A 41 -5.46 15.88 5.10
N ASN A 42 -4.27 15.80 4.49
CA ASN A 42 -3.95 16.54 3.26
C ASN A 42 -3.06 15.75 2.27
N GLY A 43 -2.87 16.32 1.07
CA GLY A 43 -2.08 15.70 0.01
C GLY A 43 -0.56 15.64 0.26
N ALA A 44 -0.04 16.34 1.28
CA ALA A 44 1.35 16.21 1.72
C ALA A 44 1.53 14.96 2.60
N ASP A 45 0.58 14.67 3.50
CA ASP A 45 0.58 13.46 4.35
C ASP A 45 0.56 12.21 3.50
N ARG A 46 -0.28 12.21 2.45
CA ARG A 46 -0.32 11.12 1.46
C ARG A 46 1.02 10.90 0.77
N ARG A 47 1.70 11.98 0.38
CA ARG A 47 3.03 11.90 -0.26
C ARG A 47 4.11 11.42 0.72
N TRP A 48 3.98 11.77 2.00
CA TRP A 48 4.86 11.28 3.05
C TRP A 48 4.65 9.79 3.28
N ALA A 49 3.40 9.33 3.44
CA ALA A 49 3.04 7.92 3.60
C ALA A 49 3.57 7.06 2.45
N ASP A 50 3.35 7.49 1.20
CA ASP A 50 3.83 6.76 0.02
C ASP A 50 5.38 6.67 -0.04
N LYS A 51 6.08 7.74 0.35
CA LYS A 51 7.56 7.74 0.43
C LYS A 51 8.08 6.89 1.58
N HIS A 52 7.38 6.90 2.71
CA HIS A 52 7.73 6.11 3.88
C HIS A 52 7.64 4.62 3.56
N PHE A 53 6.55 4.20 2.89
CA PHE A 53 6.38 2.85 2.39
C PHE A 53 7.53 2.42 1.46
N LEU A 54 7.91 3.25 0.49
CA LEU A 54 9.03 2.95 -0.41
C LEU A 54 10.34 2.72 0.34
N ARG A 55 10.63 3.55 1.36
CA ARG A 55 11.84 3.40 2.18
C ARG A 55 11.81 2.12 3.01
N CYS A 56 10.65 1.77 3.58
CA CYS A 56 10.50 0.51 4.31
C CYS A 56 10.75 -0.70 3.41
N MET A 57 10.16 -0.70 2.20
CA MET A 57 10.39 -1.74 1.19
C MET A 57 11.86 -1.85 0.76
N GLU A 58 12.55 -0.71 0.57
CA GLU A 58 13.97 -0.67 0.25
C GLU A 58 14.83 -1.23 1.39
N ALA A 59 14.54 -0.87 2.64
CA ALA A 59 15.24 -1.37 3.82
C ALA A 59 15.08 -2.90 4.01
N HIS A 60 13.93 -3.45 3.60
CA HIS A 60 13.66 -4.89 3.61
C HIS A 60 14.18 -5.63 2.37
N GLY A 61 14.93 -4.97 1.47
CA GLY A 61 15.53 -5.60 0.30
C GLY A 61 14.57 -5.84 -0.87
N HIS A 62 13.41 -5.17 -0.88
CA HIS A 62 12.38 -5.32 -1.92
C HIS A 62 12.12 -4.01 -2.71
N PRO A 63 13.15 -3.35 -3.29
CA PRO A 63 13.01 -2.06 -3.97
C PRO A 63 12.13 -2.12 -5.23
N ALA A 64 12.19 -3.22 -6.00
CA ALA A 64 11.39 -3.39 -7.21
C ALA A 64 9.91 -3.57 -6.89
N SER A 65 9.60 -4.45 -5.94
CA SER A 65 8.22 -4.66 -5.46
C SER A 65 7.65 -3.38 -4.87
N GLY A 66 8.43 -2.62 -4.09
CA GLY A 66 8.00 -1.34 -3.52
C GLY A 66 7.57 -0.33 -4.57
N LYS A 67 8.29 -0.24 -5.70
CA LYS A 67 7.92 0.63 -6.83
C LYS A 67 6.64 0.17 -7.52
N VAL A 68 6.45 -1.14 -7.73
CA VAL A 68 5.23 -1.70 -8.33
C VAL A 68 4.01 -1.38 -7.45
N PHE A 69 4.13 -1.55 -6.14
CA PHE A 69 3.05 -1.19 -5.21
C PHE A 69 2.78 0.31 -5.17
N PHE A 70 3.83 1.13 -5.13
CA PHE A 70 3.68 2.59 -5.17
C PHE A 70 2.91 3.04 -6.42
N VAL A 71 3.20 2.46 -7.60
CA VAL A 71 2.48 2.75 -8.84
C VAL A 71 1.02 2.29 -8.75
N LEU A 72 0.75 1.08 -8.26
CA LEU A 72 -0.61 0.55 -8.10
C LEU A 72 -1.47 1.38 -7.15
N ILE A 73 -0.91 1.83 -6.01
CA ILE A 73 -1.61 2.67 -5.02
C ILE A 73 -1.95 4.04 -5.63
N ARG A 74 -1.03 4.64 -6.39
CA ARG A 74 -1.26 5.91 -7.10
C ARG A 74 -2.36 5.77 -8.15
N CYS A 75 -2.34 4.71 -8.95
CA CYS A 75 -3.35 4.43 -9.96
C CYS A 75 -4.72 4.11 -9.33
N GLY A 76 -4.78 3.30 -8.28
CA GLY A 76 -6.02 2.96 -7.57
C GLY A 76 -6.68 4.17 -6.90
N GLY A 77 -5.88 5.06 -6.30
CA GLY A 77 -6.37 6.33 -5.76
C GLY A 77 -6.90 7.28 -6.85
N TRP A 78 -6.28 7.30 -8.03
CA TRP A 78 -6.76 8.08 -9.17
C TRP A 78 -8.07 7.51 -9.73
N LEU A 79 -8.17 6.19 -9.89
CA LEU A 79 -9.39 5.51 -10.33
C LEU A 79 -10.55 5.74 -9.36
N SER A 80 -10.29 5.69 -8.05
CA SER A 80 -11.30 5.95 -7.01
C SER A 80 -11.78 7.40 -7.00
N PHE A 81 -10.87 8.34 -7.26
CA PHE A 81 -11.19 9.76 -7.40
C PHE A 81 -12.03 10.01 -8.66
N VAL A 82 -11.63 9.43 -9.79
CA VAL A 82 -12.37 9.50 -11.06
C VAL A 82 -13.76 8.86 -10.93
N LEU A 83 -13.86 7.68 -10.31
CA LEU A 83 -15.15 7.00 -10.10
C LEU A 83 -16.08 7.70 -9.12
N ARG A 84 -15.56 8.53 -8.19
CA ARG A 84 -16.39 9.43 -7.38
C ARG A 84 -16.85 10.63 -8.20
N ARG A 85 -15.97 11.22 -9.01
CA ARG A 85 -16.25 12.35 -9.90
C ARG A 85 -17.38 12.08 -10.91
N PHE A 86 -17.57 10.82 -11.33
CA PHE A 86 -18.63 10.40 -12.25
C PHE A 86 -19.94 9.99 -11.56
N ARG A 87 -19.99 9.98 -10.23
CA ARG A 87 -21.18 9.61 -9.45
C ARG A 87 -21.98 10.81 -8.92
N ASP A 88 -21.38 11.99 -8.96
CA ASP A 88 -22.02 13.29 -8.77
C ASP A 88 -22.46 13.86 -10.12
#